data_AF-A0A4P5SZQ0-F1
#
_entry.id   AF-A0A4P5SZQ0-F1
#
_cell.length_a   1.000
_cell.length_b   1.000
_cell.length_c   1.000
_cell.angle_alpha   90.00
_cell.angle_beta   90.00
_cell.angle_gamma   90.00
#
_symmetry.space_group_name_H-M   'P 1'
#
loop_
_entity.id
_entity.type
_entity.pdbx_description
1 polymer ?
#
loop_
_entity_poly.entity_id
_entity_poly.type
_entity_poly.pdbx_seq_one_letter_code
_entity_poly.pdbx_strand_id
1 'polypeptide(L)'
;MQRTSRQQVQTILVILLALLMGWKWTSDLLFFYFSILLSVVVLISERAMVGIDYLWMKLTWLLSLIIPRIILSLLFYLFLTPLALLSRIFGDGDPLQMKKPASSMFRMEEPLSGPTSFEKMW
;
A
#
# COMPACT_ATOMS: atom_id res chain seq x y z
N MET A 1 12.74 -17.89 10.58
CA MET A 1 13.52 -17.84 9.34
C MET A 1 14.80 -17.06 9.64
N GLN A 2 15.95 -17.74 9.74
CA GLN A 2 17.23 -17.05 9.99
C GLN A 2 17.63 -16.34 8.68
N ARG A 3 17.75 -15.00 8.71
CA ARG A 3 18.17 -14.21 7.54
C ARG A 3 19.65 -14.48 7.26
N THR A 4 20.04 -14.38 5.99
CA THR A 4 21.44 -14.56 5.60
C THR A 4 22.28 -13.38 6.09
N SER A 5 23.56 -13.62 6.40
CA SER A 5 24.48 -12.56 6.82
C SER A 5 24.53 -11.39 5.84
N ARG A 6 24.47 -11.68 4.53
CA ARG A 6 24.40 -10.65 3.48
C ARG A 6 23.21 -9.70 3.65
N GLN A 7 22.03 -10.21 3.96
CA GLN A 7 20.83 -9.39 4.13
C GLN A 7 20.90 -8.52 5.39
N GLN A 8 21.52 -9.04 6.45
CA GLN A 8 21.75 -8.30 7.68
C GLN A 8 22.75 -7.16 7.43
N VAL A 9 23.83 -7.41 6.66
CA VAL A 9 24.81 -6.37 6.26
C VAL A 9 24.08 -5.27 5.48
N GLN A 10 23.26 -5.64 4.50
CA GLN A 10 22.49 -4.68 3.71
C GLN A 10 21.58 -3.81 4.57
N THR A 11 20.87 -4.39 5.54
CA THR A 11 19.98 -3.64 6.44
C THR A 11 20.76 -2.61 7.25
N ILE A 12 21.92 -2.98 7.77
CA ILE A 12 22.79 -2.07 8.51
C ILE A 12 23.36 -0.98 7.60
N LEU A 13 23.78 -1.31 6.39
CA LEU A 13 24.25 -0.32 5.41
C LEU A 13 23.15 0.70 5.10
N VAL A 14 21.90 0.26 4.94
CA VAL A 14 20.76 1.17 4.75
C VAL A 14 20.56 2.08 5.97
N ILE A 15 20.66 1.55 7.19
CA ILE A 15 20.55 2.34 8.42
C ILE A 15 21.69 3.39 8.50
N LEU A 16 22.93 3.00 8.20
CA LEU A 16 24.07 3.92 8.18
C LEU A 16 23.92 5.00 7.11
N LEU A 17 23.49 4.63 5.90
CA LEU A 17 23.22 5.60 4.82
C LEU A 17 22.13 6.59 5.21
N ALA A 18 21.05 6.12 5.84
CA ALA A 18 19.98 6.98 6.34
C ALA A 18 20.49 7.98 7.40
N LEU A 19 21.36 7.52 8.30
CA LEU A 19 21.93 8.36 9.36
C LEU A 19 22.90 9.42 8.79
N LEU A 20 23.71 9.06 7.79
CA LEU A 20 24.59 10.00 7.08
C LEU A 20 23.81 11.01 6.23
N MET A 21 22.72 10.60 5.57
CA MET A 21 21.82 11.53 4.89
C MET A 21 21.16 12.49 5.88
N GLY A 22 20.75 12.00 7.05
CA GLY A 22 20.19 12.81 8.14
C GLY A 22 21.18 13.85 8.67
N TRP A 23 22.46 13.50 8.78
CA TRP A 23 23.53 14.44 9.12
C TRP A 23 23.64 15.57 8.09
N LYS A 24 23.62 15.26 6.78
CA LYS A 24 23.67 16.29 5.72
C LYS A 24 22.50 17.28 5.81
N TRP A 25 21.31 16.81 6.18
CA TRP A 25 20.12 17.65 6.27
C TRP A 25 20.08 18.52 7.54
N THR A 26 20.46 17.95 8.68
CA THR A 26 20.29 18.59 10.00
C THR A 26 21.55 19.33 10.45
N SER A 27 22.71 19.03 9.85
CA SER A 27 24.06 19.51 10.26
C SER A 27 24.42 19.27 11.73
N ASP A 28 23.68 18.39 12.41
CA ASP A 28 23.88 18.09 13.82
C ASP A 28 24.91 16.96 13.98
N LEU A 29 25.96 17.25 14.74
CA LEU A 29 27.09 16.35 14.99
C LEU A 29 26.67 15.06 15.69
N LEU A 30 25.53 15.04 16.39
CA LEU A 30 25.01 13.84 17.05
C LEU A 30 24.82 12.68 16.07
N PHE A 31 24.21 12.94 14.91
CA PHE A 31 23.97 11.91 13.88
C PHE A 31 25.28 11.30 13.36
N PHE A 32 26.32 12.13 13.24
CA PHE A 32 27.63 11.68 12.80
C PHE A 32 28.30 10.77 13.84
N TYR A 33 28.29 11.16 15.12
CA TYR A 33 28.83 10.33 16.20
C TYR A 33 28.09 9.00 16.33
N PHE A 34 26.76 9.00 16.25
CA PHE A 34 25.97 7.76 16.26
C PHE A 34 26.30 6.85 15.07
N SER A 35 26.55 7.41 13.88
CA SER A 35 26.91 6.63 12.69
C SER A 35 28.26 5.94 12.85
N ILE A 36 29.25 6.64 13.39
CA ILE A 36 30.56 6.05 13.66
C ILE A 36 30.45 4.97 14.73
N LEU A 37 29.77 5.26 15.84
CA LEU A 37 29.59 4.31 16.94
C LEU A 37 28.90 3.04 16.46
N LEU A 38 27.80 3.17 15.72
CA LEU A 38 27.05 2.04 15.19
C LEU A 38 27.90 1.20 14.22
N SER A 39 28.68 1.85 13.35
CA SER A 39 29.59 1.17 12.42
C SER A 39 30.65 0.35 13.17
N VAL A 40 31.30 0.94 14.17
CA VAL A 40 32.31 0.24 15.00
C VAL A 40 31.70 -0.94 15.75
N VAL A 41 30.53 -0.76 16.37
CA VAL A 41 29.84 -1.82 17.12
C VAL A 41 29.47 -3.01 16.24
N VAL A 42 28.99 -2.76 15.01
CA VAL A 42 28.62 -3.80 14.06
C VAL A 42 29.85 -4.56 13.57
N LEU A 43 30.95 -3.88 13.28
CA LEU A 43 32.19 -4.52 12.80
C LEU A 43 32.81 -5.45 13.83
N ILE A 44 32.67 -5.13 15.12
CA ILE A 44 33.27 -5.91 16.20
C ILE A 44 32.36 -7.08 16.61
N SER A 45 31.04 -6.96 16.47
CA SER A 45 30.10 -7.95 17.01
C SER A 45 29.02 -8.37 16.02
N GLU A 46 29.11 -9.61 15.54
CA GLU A 46 28.06 -10.24 14.73
C GLU A 46 26.75 -10.39 15.52
N ARG A 47 26.81 -10.54 16.85
CA ARG A 47 25.62 -10.58 17.71
C ARG A 47 24.88 -9.25 17.72
N ALA A 48 25.60 -8.13 17.77
CA ALA A 48 25.00 -6.80 17.72
C ALA A 48 24.29 -6.57 16.38
N MET A 49 24.93 -7.01 15.30
CA MET A 49 24.37 -6.98 13.95
C MET A 49 23.03 -7.73 13.85
N VAL A 50 22.95 -8.96 14.38
CA VAL A 50 21.70 -9.74 14.41
C VAL A 50 20.64 -9.05 15.27
N GLY A 51 21.03 -8.46 16.41
CA GLY A 51 20.11 -7.74 17.29
C GLY A 51 19.51 -6.49 16.65
N ILE A 52 20.33 -5.69 15.96
CA ILE A 52 19.89 -4.49 15.23
C ILE A 52 18.96 -4.88 14.08
N ASP A 53 19.33 -5.89 13.30
CA ASP A 53 18.49 -6.39 12.21
C ASP A 53 17.13 -6.87 12.72
N TYR A 54 17.12 -7.62 13.83
CA TYR A 54 15.90 -8.09 14.45
C TYR A 54 14.98 -6.94 14.91
N LEU A 55 15.55 -5.91 15.56
CA LEU A 55 14.79 -4.75 16.01
C LEU A 55 14.20 -3.98 14.82
N TRP A 56 14.99 -3.80 13.75
CA TRP A 56 14.56 -3.14 12.53
C TRP A 56 13.45 -3.93 11.81
N MET A 57 13.56 -5.26 11.75
CA MET A 57 12.53 -6.12 11.18
C MET A 57 11.24 -6.05 11.99
N LYS A 58 11.31 -5.98 13.33
CA LYS A 58 10.13 -5.82 14.18
C LYS A 58 9.42 -4.49 13.91
N LEU A 59 10.17 -3.42 13.70
CA LEU A 59 9.63 -2.11 13.30
C LEU A 59 8.96 -2.19 11.92
N THR A 60 9.63 -2.82 10.95
CA THR A 60 9.09 -2.99 9.59
C THR A 60 7.82 -3.83 9.60
N TRP A 61 7.76 -4.87 10.43
CA TRP A 61 6.56 -5.68 10.59
C TRP A 61 5.39 -4.86 11.12
N LEU A 62 5.61 -4.01 12.14
CA LEU A 62 4.58 -3.10 12.64
C LEU A 62 4.10 -2.14 11.55
N LEU A 63 5.03 -1.55 10.78
CA LEU A 63 4.69 -0.70 9.64
C LEU A 63 3.87 -1.46 8.60
N SER A 64 4.22 -2.71 8.30
CA SER A 64 3.52 -3.53 7.30
C SER A 64 2.06 -3.82 7.66
N LEU A 65 1.66 -3.68 8.93
CA LEU A 65 0.26 -3.79 9.35
C LEU A 65 -0.53 -2.49 9.11
N ILE A 66 0.15 -1.35 9.18
CA ILE A 66 -0.46 -0.01 9.10
C ILE A 66 -0.49 0.47 7.64
N ILE A 67 0.62 0.29 6.91
CA ILE A 67 0.82 0.74 5.53
C ILE A 67 -0.31 0.29 4.60
N PRO A 68 -0.76 -0.98 4.57
CA PRO A 68 -1.83 -1.39 3.65
C PRO A 68 -3.14 -0.67 3.90
N ARG A 69 -3.46 -0.37 5.17
CA ARG A 69 -4.67 0.38 5.53
C ARG A 69 -4.57 1.81 5.02
N ILE A 70 -3.42 2.46 5.21
CA ILE A 70 -3.17 3.82 4.72
C ILE A 70 -3.26 3.85 3.19
N ILE A 71 -2.59 2.93 2.49
CA ILE A 71 -2.61 2.86 1.03
C ILE A 71 -4.04 2.63 0.52
N LEU A 72 -4.80 1.72 1.14
CA LEU A 72 -6.17 1.43 0.75
C LEU A 72 -7.09 2.64 0.97
N SER A 73 -6.99 3.31 2.12
CA SER A 73 -7.72 4.54 2.39
C SER A 73 -7.35 5.65 1.39
N LEU A 74 -6.06 5.82 1.10
CA LEU A 74 -5.61 6.82 0.14
C LEU A 74 -6.13 6.52 -1.26
N LEU A 75 -6.07 5.26 -1.72
CA LEU A 75 -6.63 4.84 -3.00
C LEU A 75 -8.14 5.12 -3.07
N PHE A 76 -8.86 4.82 -1.99
CA PHE A 76 -10.29 5.05 -1.93
C PHE A 76 -10.63 6.53 -2.03
N TYR A 77 -9.98 7.39 -1.25
CA TYR A 77 -10.30 8.82 -1.24
C TYR A 77 -9.74 9.58 -2.45
N LEU A 78 -8.60 9.19 -2.98
CA LEU A 78 -7.94 9.88 -4.09
C LEU A 78 -8.43 9.42 -5.46
N PHE A 79 -8.86 8.16 -5.61
CA PHE A 79 -9.29 7.61 -6.89
C PHE A 79 -10.75 7.19 -6.90
N LEU A 80 -11.16 6.26 -6.02
CA LEU A 80 -12.51 5.69 -6.09
C LEU A 80 -13.60 6.73 -5.75
N THR A 81 -13.36 7.57 -4.77
CA THR A 81 -14.31 8.60 -4.32
C THR A 81 -14.56 9.64 -5.42
N PRO A 82 -13.54 10.30 -6.01
CA PRO A 82 -13.80 11.22 -7.11
C PRO A 82 -14.36 10.51 -8.33
N LEU A 83 -13.92 9.28 -8.62
CA LEU A 83 -14.49 8.51 -9.74
C LEU A 83 -15.98 8.22 -9.55
N ALA A 84 -16.40 7.85 -8.33
CA ALA A 84 -17.81 7.64 -8.00
C ALA A 84 -18.63 8.94 -8.03
N LEU A 85 -18.03 10.08 -7.65
CA LEU A 85 -18.67 11.38 -7.79
C LEU A 85 -18.82 11.77 -9.26
N LEU A 86 -17.79 11.57 -10.07
CA LEU A 86 -17.86 11.77 -11.52
C LEU A 86 -18.92 10.86 -12.15
N SER A 87 -18.96 9.57 -11.81
CA SER A 87 -19.97 8.66 -12.33
C SER A 87 -21.38 9.05 -11.89
N ARG A 88 -21.54 9.68 -10.72
CA ARG A 88 -22.83 10.20 -10.25
C ARG A 88 -23.27 11.47 -10.98
N ILE A 89 -22.33 12.30 -11.43
CA ILE A 89 -22.62 13.55 -12.17
C ILE A 89 -22.82 13.27 -13.66
N PHE A 90 -22.00 12.40 -14.25
CA PHE A 90 -21.96 12.12 -15.68
C PHE A 90 -22.65 10.81 -16.11
N GLY A 91 -22.94 9.90 -15.18
CA GLY A 91 -23.64 8.65 -15.46
C GLY A 91 -25.16 8.79 -15.31
N ASP A 92 -25.89 7.91 -15.99
CA ASP A 92 -27.35 7.80 -15.85
C ASP A 92 -27.70 7.62 -14.38
N GLY A 93 -28.46 8.56 -13.82
CA GLY A 93 -28.59 8.79 -12.38
C GLY A 93 -29.23 7.67 -11.54
N ASP A 94 -29.49 6.49 -12.13
CA ASP A 94 -30.02 5.34 -11.41
C ASP A 94 -29.71 3.97 -12.07
N PRO A 95 -28.45 3.48 -12.05
CA PRO A 95 -28.10 2.17 -12.59
C PRO A 95 -28.72 1.01 -11.80
N LEU A 96 -29.12 1.23 -10.55
CA LEU A 96 -29.71 0.24 -9.66
C LEU A 96 -31.24 0.41 -9.47
N GLN A 97 -31.88 1.32 -10.21
CA GLN A 97 -33.31 1.65 -10.07
C GLN A 97 -33.75 1.85 -8.60
N MET A 98 -32.90 2.49 -7.79
CA MET A 98 -33.12 2.71 -6.36
C MET A 98 -34.17 3.79 -6.08
N LYS A 99 -34.39 4.72 -7.02
CA LYS A 99 -35.55 5.62 -6.98
C LYS A 99 -36.71 4.87 -7.64
N LYS A 100 -37.85 4.77 -6.95
CA LYS A 100 -39.07 4.20 -7.52
C LYS A 100 -39.81 5.27 -8.34
N PRO A 101 -39.93 5.13 -9.67
CA PRO A 101 -41.00 5.80 -10.40
C PRO A 101 -41.97 4.84 -11.11
N ALA A 102 -41.78 3.52 -11.08
CA ALA A 102 -42.61 2.59 -11.84
C ALA A 102 -43.45 1.65 -10.95
N SER A 103 -44.67 1.35 -11.40
CA SER A 103 -45.60 0.40 -10.79
C SER A 103 -45.17 -1.07 -10.90
N SER A 104 -44.08 -1.35 -11.63
CA SER A 104 -43.57 -2.69 -11.92
C SER A 104 -42.05 -2.69 -12.02
N MET A 105 -41.42 -3.75 -11.51
CA MET A 105 -39.98 -4.01 -11.65
C MET A 105 -39.63 -4.69 -12.98
N PHE A 106 -40.65 -5.10 -13.76
CA PHE A 106 -40.46 -5.74 -15.05
C PHE A 106 -40.21 -4.69 -16.12
N ARG A 107 -39.06 -4.77 -16.82
CA ARG A 107 -38.89 -4.10 -18.11
C ARG A 107 -39.68 -4.88 -19.16
N MET A 108 -40.57 -4.20 -19.89
CA MET A 108 -41.10 -4.78 -21.12
C MET A 108 -39.96 -4.79 -22.14
N GLU A 109 -39.35 -5.95 -22.31
CA GLU A 109 -38.50 -6.23 -23.46
C GLU A 109 -39.39 -6.62 -24.63
N GLU A 110 -39.03 -6.20 -25.84
CA GLU A 110 -39.74 -6.68 -27.02
C GLU A 110 -39.65 -8.21 -27.07
N PRO A 111 -40.76 -8.92 -27.36
CA PRO A 111 -40.74 -10.37 -27.45
C PRO A 111 -39.68 -10.78 -28.47
N LEU A 112 -38.79 -11.70 -28.08
CA LEU A 112 -37.73 -12.27 -28.90
C LEU A 112 -38.33 -12.80 -30.21
N SER A 113 -38.38 -11.95 -31.22
CA SER A 113 -39.11 -12.21 -32.46
C SER A 113 -38.11 -12.61 -33.52
N GLY A 114 -37.73 -13.89 -33.50
CA GLY A 114 -36.96 -14.49 -34.59
C GLY A 114 -36.09 -15.69 -34.18
N PRO A 115 -35.75 -16.58 -35.14
CA PRO A 115 -34.85 -17.73 -34.91
C PRO A 115 -33.45 -17.34 -34.43
N THR A 116 -32.97 -16.16 -34.83
CA THR A 116 -31.64 -15.62 -34.49
C THR A 116 -31.47 -15.29 -33.00
N SER A 117 -32.58 -15.14 -32.27
CA SER A 117 -32.54 -14.90 -30.83
C SER A 117 -32.12 -16.13 -30.03
N PHE A 118 -32.25 -17.33 -30.60
CA PHE A 118 -31.87 -18.59 -29.95
C PHE A 118 -30.37 -18.91 -30.08
N GLU A 119 -29.62 -18.14 -30.88
CA GLU A 119 -28.20 -18.42 -31.14
C GLU A 119 -27.26 -17.88 -30.03
N LYS A 120 -27.73 -16.95 -29.20
CA LYS A 120 -26.93 -16.26 -28.16
C LYS A 120 -27.49 -16.46 -26.75
N MET A 121 -27.92 -17.68 -26.45
CA MET A 121 -28.54 -18.04 -25.15
C MET A 121 -27.53 -18.45 -24.06
N TRP A 122 -26.23 -18.46 -24.36
CA TRP A 122 -25.12 -18.75 -23.45
C TRP A 122 -24.14 -17.56 -23.45
#